data_AF-H1PL06-F1
#
_entry.id   AF-H1PL06-F1
#
_cell.length_a   1.000
_cell.length_b   1.000
_cell.length_c   1.000
_cell.angle_alpha   90.00
_cell.angle_beta   90.00
_cell.angle_gamma   90.00
#
_symmetry.space_group_name_H-M   'P 1'
#
loop_
_entity.id
_entity.type
_entity.pdbx_description
1 polymer ?
#
loop_
_entity_poly.entity_id
_entity_poly.type
_entity_poly.pdbx_seq_one_letter_code
_entity_poly.pdbx_strand_id
1 'polypeptide(L)'
;MMEKTLFLGNGFSLAVFKDVPSWDKLLSPNDKAIKNYPIRYEIGLHNENEEENKYKEKLSKSLLNLEIRSNVEKLDSISNFGGILKKHNINNILTTNFDDGIAYVLVKKCGYSESYKDSSEKTYSIHRYTEYVNNSSKHTVKIWKIHGDVKNYDTMQLGLNQYGGFLSMIRAYVKGQYTFTEKKETKTCPSIEDKLKNESLSRISWIDLFFFTDVYIAGFSMSYSEIDIWWLLTRRSRIEFSNIKLQNKIIYIISKKNNNDDSVKDNKDDDDKSVVRALESLGVKIEKVIRTDDFLKNMWEAITRFSHS
;
A
#
# COMPACT_ATOMS: atom_id res chain seq x y z
N MET A 1 -10.28 -19.48 -9.16
CA MET A 1 -10.62 -18.31 -8.33
C MET A 1 -9.57 -17.25 -8.61
N MET A 2 -9.96 -15.99 -8.83
CA MET A 2 -9.01 -14.91 -9.07
C MET A 2 -8.11 -14.72 -7.84
N GLU A 3 -6.83 -14.46 -8.07
CA GLU A 3 -5.88 -14.10 -7.02
C GLU A 3 -6.26 -12.74 -6.42
N LYS A 4 -6.07 -12.58 -5.11
CA LYS A 4 -6.44 -11.36 -4.39
C LYS A 4 -5.21 -10.70 -3.77
N THR A 5 -5.27 -9.39 -3.70
CA THR A 5 -4.23 -8.52 -3.15
C THR A 5 -4.84 -7.64 -2.07
N LEU A 6 -4.16 -7.53 -0.93
CA LEU A 6 -4.53 -6.61 0.13
C LEU A 6 -3.58 -5.42 0.12
N PHE A 7 -4.09 -4.21 -0.01
CA PHE A 7 -3.29 -2.99 0.02
C PHE A 7 -3.55 -2.24 1.33
N LEU A 8 -2.54 -2.24 2.21
CA LEU A 8 -2.63 -1.71 3.58
C LEU A 8 -1.87 -0.40 3.74
N GLY A 9 -2.56 0.63 4.20
CA GLY A 9 -1.97 1.91 4.55
C GLY A 9 -1.61 2.01 6.03
N ASN A 10 -1.20 3.20 6.48
CA ASN A 10 -0.77 3.43 7.85
C ASN A 10 -1.88 3.19 8.89
N GLY A 11 -3.15 3.21 8.49
CA GLY A 11 -4.28 2.84 9.35
C GLY A 11 -4.17 1.42 9.90
N PHE A 12 -3.50 0.50 9.20
CA PHE A 12 -3.18 -0.83 9.75
C PHE A 12 -2.21 -0.70 10.92
N SER A 13 -1.08 -0.01 10.72
CA SER A 13 -0.04 0.11 11.76
C SER A 13 -0.59 0.84 12.99
N LEU A 14 -1.37 1.90 12.79
CA LEU A 14 -2.02 2.66 13.88
C LEU A 14 -3.04 1.84 14.69
N ALA A 15 -3.68 0.85 14.06
CA ALA A 15 -4.66 0.01 14.74
C ALA A 15 -4.03 -1.21 15.44
N VAL A 16 -2.87 -1.67 14.98
CA VAL A 16 -2.25 -2.92 15.45
C VAL A 16 -1.17 -2.68 16.49
N PHE A 17 -0.51 -1.52 16.45
CA PHE A 17 0.65 -1.22 17.28
C PHE A 17 0.41 0.05 18.09
N LYS A 18 0.76 0.01 19.37
CA LYS A 18 0.76 1.21 20.21
C LYS A 18 1.90 2.14 19.83
N ASP A 19 1.67 3.43 20.07
CA ASP A 19 2.67 4.49 19.96
C ASP A 19 3.28 4.67 18.56
N VAL A 20 2.67 4.08 17.53
CA VAL A 20 3.03 4.37 16.14
C VAL A 20 2.57 5.79 15.80
N PRO A 21 3.50 6.69 15.40
CA PRO A 21 3.14 8.04 15.00
C PRO A 21 2.41 8.03 13.67
N SER A 22 1.47 8.97 13.51
CA SER A 22 0.92 9.27 12.19
C SER A 22 1.96 10.00 11.32
N TRP A 23 1.77 9.97 10.01
CA TRP A 23 2.56 10.80 9.07
C TRP A 23 2.58 12.27 9.46
N ASP A 24 1.46 12.78 9.98
CA ASP A 24 1.37 14.15 10.50
C ASP A 24 2.30 14.46 11.67
N LYS A 25 2.63 13.45 12.50
CA LYS A 25 3.57 13.59 13.61
C LYS A 25 5.02 13.40 13.14
N LEU A 26 5.24 12.57 12.12
CA LEU A 26 6.58 12.24 11.61
C LEU A 26 7.17 13.33 10.73
N LEU A 27 6.36 13.94 9.87
CA LEU A 27 6.78 14.99 8.97
C LEU A 27 6.64 16.36 9.64
N SER A 28 7.57 17.27 9.39
CA SER A 28 7.76 18.54 10.11
C SER A 28 6.44 19.15 10.64
N PRO A 29 6.28 19.34 11.96
CA PRO A 29 5.01 19.68 12.59
C PRO A 29 4.59 21.15 12.43
N ASN A 30 5.45 22.00 11.84
CA ASN A 30 5.33 23.45 11.97
C ASN A 30 4.30 24.08 11.05
N ASP A 31 3.80 23.39 10.02
CA ASP A 31 2.72 23.92 9.19
C ASP A 31 1.65 22.87 8.87
N LYS A 32 0.66 22.79 9.75
CA LYS A 32 -0.54 21.95 9.55
C LYS A 32 -1.46 22.48 8.45
N ALA A 33 -1.26 23.71 7.95
CA ALA A 33 -2.05 24.23 6.83
C ALA A 33 -1.69 23.49 5.52
N ILE A 34 -0.46 23.00 5.42
CA ILE A 34 -0.01 22.20 4.28
C ILE A 34 -0.43 20.74 4.49
N LYS A 35 -1.57 20.34 3.94
CA LYS A 35 -2.06 18.95 4.01
C LYS A 35 -1.25 17.96 3.14
N ASN A 36 -0.39 18.45 2.23
CA ASN A 36 0.36 17.62 1.31
C ASN A 36 1.66 17.10 1.96
N TYR A 37 1.73 15.78 2.23
CA TYR A 37 2.87 15.16 2.91
C TYR A 37 4.20 15.30 2.16
N PRO A 38 4.27 15.07 0.83
CA PRO A 38 5.47 15.34 0.04
C PRO A 38 6.01 16.76 0.20
N ILE A 39 5.15 17.78 0.16
CA ILE A 39 5.59 19.18 0.34
C ILE A 39 6.14 19.42 1.75
N ARG A 40 5.51 18.83 2.79
CA ARG A 40 6.00 18.95 4.17
C ARG A 40 7.38 18.31 4.34
N TYR A 41 7.64 17.21 3.65
CA TYR A 41 8.98 16.62 3.62
C TYR A 41 9.99 17.57 2.98
N GLU A 42 9.68 18.16 1.82
CA GLU A 42 10.60 19.11 1.16
C GLU A 42 10.92 20.31 2.05
N ILE A 43 9.93 20.87 2.76
CA ILE A 43 10.14 21.95 3.72
C ILE A 43 11.05 21.50 4.87
N GLY A 44 10.82 20.30 5.42
CA GLY A 44 11.66 19.73 6.48
C GLY A 44 13.13 19.60 6.03
N LEU A 45 13.34 19.01 4.86
CA LEU A 45 14.66 18.85 4.25
C LEU A 45 15.37 20.20 4.04
N HIS A 46 14.67 21.18 3.46
CA HIS A 46 15.22 22.51 3.20
C HIS A 46 15.53 23.28 4.50
N ASN A 47 14.70 23.15 5.53
CA ASN A 47 14.92 23.81 6.82
C ASN A 47 16.14 23.24 7.56
N GLU A 48 16.40 21.94 7.46
CA GLU A 48 17.61 21.34 8.03
C GLU A 48 18.87 21.66 7.22
N ASN A 49 18.72 22.12 5.97
CA ASN A 49 19.82 22.41 5.04
C ASN A 49 20.77 21.20 4.89
N GLU A 50 20.18 20.00 4.78
CA GLU A 50 20.90 18.74 4.63
C GLU A 50 20.78 18.14 3.23
N GLU A 51 21.72 17.26 2.92
CA GLU A 51 21.62 16.39 1.75
C GLU A 51 20.54 15.32 2.00
N GLU A 52 19.78 14.98 0.95
CA GLU A 52 18.57 14.16 1.03
C GLU A 52 18.79 12.81 1.72
N ASN A 53 19.86 12.09 1.38
CA ASN A 53 20.12 10.77 1.97
C ASN A 53 20.47 10.86 3.46
N LYS A 54 21.20 11.90 3.88
CA LYS A 54 21.44 12.15 5.32
C LYS A 54 20.15 12.42 6.09
N TYR A 55 19.25 13.22 5.52
CA TYR A 55 17.96 13.52 6.12
C TYR A 55 17.09 12.25 6.25
N LYS A 56 17.02 11.44 5.19
CA LYS A 56 16.35 10.14 5.19
C LYS A 56 16.96 9.17 6.20
N GLU A 57 18.27 9.12 6.33
CA GLU A 57 18.97 8.27 7.29
C GLU A 57 18.58 8.63 8.74
N LYS A 58 18.50 9.92 9.08
CA LYS A 58 18.03 10.38 10.40
C LYS A 58 16.58 9.98 10.67
N LEU A 59 15.70 10.19 9.69
CA LEU A 59 14.29 9.82 9.81
C LEU A 59 14.14 8.30 9.99
N SER A 60 14.86 7.52 9.19
CA SER A 60 14.93 6.06 9.29
C SER A 60 15.37 5.61 10.69
N LYS A 61 16.47 6.17 11.22
CA LYS A 61 16.93 5.87 12.59
C LYS A 61 15.85 6.19 13.63
N SER A 62 15.19 7.34 13.49
CA SER A 62 14.09 7.74 14.37
C SER A 62 12.93 6.74 14.31
N LEU A 63 12.55 6.31 13.11
CA LEU A 63 11.49 5.32 12.90
C LEU A 63 11.85 3.92 13.41
N LEU A 64 13.10 3.50 13.25
CA LEU A 64 13.60 2.22 13.75
C LEU A 64 13.68 2.17 15.28
N ASN A 65 13.92 3.31 15.92
CA ASN A 65 13.97 3.44 17.38
C ASN A 65 12.58 3.45 18.02
N LEU A 66 11.51 3.73 17.25
CA LEU A 66 10.16 3.52 17.73
C LEU A 66 9.98 2.01 17.91
N GLU A 67 9.76 1.55 19.14
CA GLU A 67 9.60 0.13 19.47
C GLU A 67 8.27 -0.46 18.95
N ILE A 68 8.01 -0.39 17.65
CA ILE A 68 6.81 -0.96 17.00
C ILE A 68 6.66 -2.46 17.33
N ARG A 69 7.74 -3.12 17.76
CA ARG A 69 7.82 -4.57 17.98
C ARG A 69 7.40 -5.06 19.37
N SER A 70 7.36 -4.20 20.40
CA SER A 70 7.10 -4.63 21.79
C SER A 70 5.63 -4.50 22.21
N ASN A 71 4.86 -3.60 21.58
CA ASN A 71 3.50 -3.24 22.02
C ASN A 71 2.41 -3.49 20.97
N VAL A 72 2.32 -4.72 20.47
CA VAL A 72 1.17 -5.14 19.65
C VAL A 72 -0.09 -5.10 20.52
N GLU A 73 -1.13 -4.41 20.06
CA GLU A 73 -2.41 -4.43 20.74
C GLU A 73 -2.95 -5.86 20.85
N LYS A 74 -3.60 -6.18 21.97
CA LYS A 74 -4.25 -7.49 22.16
C LYS A 74 -5.53 -7.54 21.34
N LEU A 75 -5.40 -7.60 20.01
CA LEU A 75 -6.52 -7.85 19.11
C LEU A 75 -6.55 -9.35 18.80
N ASP A 76 -7.63 -10.02 19.20
CA ASP A 76 -7.85 -11.44 18.90
C ASP A 76 -7.79 -11.72 17.39
N SER A 77 -8.24 -10.75 16.58
CA SER A 77 -8.22 -10.79 15.11
C SER A 77 -6.81 -10.84 14.49
N ILE A 78 -5.77 -10.39 15.20
CA ILE A 78 -4.37 -10.48 14.73
C ILE A 78 -3.94 -11.94 14.63
N SER A 79 -4.33 -12.78 15.61
CA SER A 79 -3.95 -14.20 15.63
C SER A 79 -4.50 -14.98 14.44
N ASN A 80 -5.68 -14.57 13.94
CA ASN A 80 -6.35 -15.18 12.80
C ASN A 80 -5.97 -14.55 11.45
N PHE A 81 -5.15 -13.49 11.43
CA PHE A 81 -4.78 -12.75 10.22
C PHE A 81 -4.28 -13.69 9.12
N GLY A 82 -3.31 -14.55 9.42
CA GLY A 82 -2.77 -15.52 8.47
C GLY A 82 -3.78 -16.56 7.97
N GLY A 83 -4.71 -17.00 8.82
CA GLY A 83 -5.77 -17.93 8.44
C GLY A 83 -6.78 -17.31 7.48
N ILE A 84 -7.11 -16.03 7.69
CA ILE A 84 -8.02 -15.27 6.83
C ILE A 84 -7.38 -15.00 5.47
N LEU A 85 -6.10 -14.62 5.41
CA LEU A 85 -5.38 -14.47 4.14
C LEU A 85 -5.49 -15.73 3.28
N LYS A 86 -5.20 -16.90 3.87
CA LYS A 86 -5.33 -18.20 3.19
C LYS A 86 -6.77 -18.47 2.76
N LYS A 87 -7.74 -18.30 3.66
CA LYS A 87 -9.17 -18.54 3.39
C LYS A 87 -9.65 -17.76 2.17
N HIS A 88 -9.17 -16.53 1.98
CA HIS A 88 -9.58 -15.67 0.88
C HIS A 88 -8.66 -15.73 -0.35
N ASN A 89 -7.63 -16.57 -0.36
CA ASN A 89 -6.62 -16.65 -1.44
C ASN A 89 -5.91 -15.31 -1.68
N ILE A 90 -5.50 -14.65 -0.58
CA ILE A 90 -4.73 -13.41 -0.60
C ILE A 90 -3.25 -13.76 -0.50
N ASN A 91 -2.55 -13.66 -1.63
CA ASN A 91 -1.14 -14.04 -1.74
C ASN A 91 -0.22 -12.81 -1.83
N ASN A 92 -0.78 -11.60 -1.93
CA ASN A 92 -0.03 -10.36 -2.04
C ASN A 92 -0.54 -9.34 -1.03
N ILE A 93 0.40 -8.69 -0.34
CA ILE A 93 0.16 -7.53 0.50
C ILE A 93 0.98 -6.36 -0.03
N LEU A 94 0.31 -5.31 -0.48
CA LEU A 94 0.92 -4.02 -0.80
C LEU A 94 0.91 -3.13 0.43
N THR A 95 1.92 -2.30 0.60
CA THR A 95 1.89 -1.23 1.61
C THR A 95 2.78 -0.05 1.21
N THR A 96 2.34 1.15 1.60
CA THR A 96 3.15 2.38 1.56
C THR A 96 3.90 2.60 2.88
N ASN A 97 3.64 1.77 3.90
CA ASN A 97 4.33 1.86 5.17
C ASN A 97 5.76 1.35 5.03
N PHE A 98 6.69 2.04 5.68
CA PHE A 98 8.11 1.69 5.63
C PHE A 98 8.48 0.65 6.69
N ASP A 99 7.71 0.58 7.78
CA ASP A 99 7.95 -0.28 8.93
C ASP A 99 7.76 -1.78 8.64
N ASP A 100 8.13 -2.62 9.60
CA ASP A 100 8.00 -4.09 9.50
C ASP A 100 6.73 -4.64 10.15
N GLY A 101 5.76 -3.81 10.51
CA GLY A 101 4.61 -4.22 11.32
C GLY A 101 3.83 -5.39 10.72
N ILE A 102 3.53 -5.32 9.42
CA ILE A 102 2.84 -6.42 8.71
C ILE A 102 3.67 -7.71 8.75
N ALA A 103 4.97 -7.63 8.45
CA ALA A 103 5.88 -8.77 8.49
C ALA A 103 6.00 -9.35 9.92
N TYR A 104 6.05 -8.49 10.93
CA TYR A 104 6.08 -8.88 12.33
C TYR A 104 4.82 -9.67 12.69
N VAL A 105 3.63 -9.23 12.29
CA VAL A 105 2.37 -9.95 12.53
C VAL A 105 2.40 -11.33 11.88
N LEU A 106 2.83 -11.43 10.62
CA LEU A 106 2.91 -12.73 9.93
C LEU A 106 3.85 -13.70 10.65
N VAL A 107 5.05 -13.24 11.01
CA VAL A 107 6.08 -14.09 11.61
C VAL A 107 5.78 -14.43 13.07
N LYS A 108 5.45 -13.42 13.89
CA LYS A 108 5.34 -13.58 15.34
C LYS A 108 3.96 -14.03 15.79
N LYS A 109 2.90 -13.80 15.00
CA LYS A 109 1.52 -14.10 15.39
C LYS A 109 0.85 -15.15 14.51
N CYS A 110 1.29 -15.31 13.26
CA CYS A 110 0.62 -16.18 12.29
C CYS A 110 1.45 -17.40 11.85
N GLY A 111 2.65 -17.60 12.39
CA GLY A 111 3.49 -18.78 12.10
C GLY A 111 4.09 -18.81 10.68
N TYR A 112 4.25 -17.66 10.04
CA TYR A 112 5.00 -17.56 8.78
C TYR A 112 6.50 -17.43 9.05
N SER A 113 7.32 -17.78 8.07
CA SER A 113 8.76 -17.52 8.03
C SER A 113 9.13 -16.86 6.71
N GLU A 114 10.08 -15.94 6.73
CA GLU A 114 10.66 -15.36 5.51
C GLU A 114 11.35 -16.46 4.69
N SER A 115 10.98 -16.60 3.41
CA SER A 115 11.55 -17.59 2.48
C SER A 115 12.47 -16.97 1.45
N TYR A 116 12.18 -15.73 1.04
CA TYR A 116 12.91 -15.03 0.00
C TYR A 116 12.78 -13.51 0.17
N LYS A 117 13.82 -12.78 -0.22
CA LYS A 117 13.82 -11.31 -0.25
C LYS A 117 14.50 -10.82 -1.52
N ASP A 118 13.80 -10.05 -2.31
CA ASP A 118 14.38 -9.34 -3.46
C ASP A 118 15.04 -8.04 -2.97
N SER A 119 16.32 -7.85 -3.32
CA SER A 119 17.09 -6.64 -3.04
C SER A 119 17.81 -6.12 -4.28
N SER A 120 17.33 -6.47 -5.48
CA SER A 120 17.91 -6.08 -6.76
C SER A 120 17.79 -4.59 -7.04
N GLU A 121 16.68 -3.98 -6.63
CA GLU A 121 16.40 -2.55 -6.82
C GLU A 121 16.96 -1.70 -5.67
N LYS A 122 17.91 -0.82 -6.02
CA LYS A 122 18.52 0.12 -5.07
C LYS A 122 17.68 1.38 -4.84
N THR A 123 16.86 1.76 -5.81
CA THR A 123 15.94 2.90 -5.76
C THR A 123 14.64 2.49 -6.46
N TYR A 124 13.51 3.00 -5.97
CA TYR A 124 12.15 2.73 -6.50
C TYR A 124 11.75 1.23 -6.47
N SER A 125 10.87 0.84 -5.56
CA SER A 125 10.41 -0.55 -5.40
C SER A 125 9.41 -0.98 -6.50
N ILE A 126 9.84 -1.22 -7.74
CA ILE A 126 8.94 -1.71 -8.81
C ILE A 126 8.79 -3.24 -8.76
N HIS A 127 9.87 -3.98 -8.50
CA HIS A 127 9.94 -5.44 -8.49
C HIS A 127 10.20 -6.01 -7.09
N ARG A 128 10.63 -5.18 -6.14
CA ARG A 128 11.02 -5.64 -4.81
C ARG A 128 9.85 -6.13 -3.96
N TYR A 129 9.97 -7.35 -3.47
CA TYR A 129 9.12 -7.95 -2.45
C TYR A 129 9.91 -8.83 -1.49
N THR A 130 9.30 -9.12 -0.35
CA THR A 130 9.72 -10.20 0.54
C THR A 130 8.64 -11.26 0.60
N GLU A 131 9.02 -12.52 0.45
CA GLU A 131 8.12 -13.67 0.51
C GLU A 131 8.14 -14.32 1.89
N TYR A 132 6.95 -14.69 2.36
CA TYR A 132 6.71 -15.35 3.63
C TYR A 132 5.89 -16.62 3.41
N VAL A 133 6.33 -17.73 3.97
CA VAL A 133 5.69 -19.04 3.84
C VAL A 133 5.22 -19.54 5.20
N ASN A 134 4.01 -20.08 5.25
CA ASN A 134 3.51 -20.86 6.38
C ASN A 134 3.42 -22.34 5.97
N ASN A 135 4.38 -23.15 6.42
CA ASN A 135 4.51 -24.56 6.03
C ASN A 135 3.32 -25.42 6.49
N SER A 136 2.81 -25.18 7.70
CA SER A 136 1.66 -25.93 8.26
C SER A 136 0.40 -25.75 7.41
N SER A 137 0.18 -24.53 6.93
CA SER A 137 -0.99 -24.18 6.12
C SER A 137 -0.74 -24.25 4.62
N LYS A 138 0.51 -24.48 4.16
CA LYS A 138 0.93 -24.44 2.74
C LYS A 138 0.46 -23.16 2.03
N HIS A 139 0.67 -22.01 2.68
CA HIS A 139 0.29 -20.70 2.15
C HIS A 139 1.50 -19.78 2.06
N THR A 140 1.59 -19.05 0.95
CA THR A 140 2.70 -18.14 0.64
C THR A 140 2.14 -16.74 0.39
N VAL A 141 2.76 -15.73 1.00
CA VAL A 141 2.37 -14.33 0.89
C VAL A 141 3.59 -13.49 0.54
N LYS A 142 3.45 -12.59 -0.42
CA LYS A 142 4.46 -11.59 -0.78
C LYS A 142 4.08 -10.24 -0.19
N ILE A 143 5.01 -9.59 0.51
CA ILE A 143 4.88 -8.20 0.96
C ILE A 143 5.67 -7.30 0.00
N TRP A 144 4.97 -6.32 -0.56
CA TRP A 144 5.52 -5.30 -1.44
C TRP A 144 5.46 -3.94 -0.74
N LYS A 145 6.62 -3.45 -0.27
CA LYS A 145 6.76 -2.10 0.30
C LYS A 145 7.03 -1.12 -0.83
N ILE A 146 5.96 -0.64 -1.48
CA ILE A 146 6.05 0.08 -2.76
C ILE A 146 6.70 1.46 -2.62
N HIS A 147 6.62 2.07 -1.44
CA HIS A 147 7.28 3.35 -1.13
C HIS A 147 8.66 3.19 -0.50
N GLY A 148 9.15 1.96 -0.34
CA GLY A 148 10.48 1.70 0.21
C GLY A 148 10.45 1.11 1.61
N ASP A 149 11.64 0.83 2.15
CA ASP A 149 11.82 0.16 3.43
C ASP A 149 12.61 1.05 4.38
N VAL A 150 12.16 1.17 5.63
CA VAL A 150 12.84 1.98 6.65
C VAL A 150 14.29 1.53 6.88
N LYS A 151 14.60 0.24 6.69
CA LYS A 151 15.98 -0.28 6.83
C LYS A 151 16.88 0.10 5.65
N ASN A 152 16.29 0.45 4.51
CA ASN A 152 16.98 0.84 3.29
C ASN A 152 16.52 2.27 2.92
N TYR A 153 16.94 3.25 3.71
CA TYR A 153 16.41 4.61 3.69
C TYR A 153 16.50 5.28 2.31
N ASP A 154 17.51 4.97 1.49
CA ASP A 154 17.64 5.45 0.09
C ASP A 154 16.40 5.15 -0.76
N THR A 155 15.69 4.07 -0.42
CA THR A 155 14.51 3.62 -1.16
C THR A 155 13.23 4.35 -0.78
N MET A 156 13.24 5.11 0.32
CA MET A 156 12.05 5.77 0.88
C MET A 156 11.55 6.90 -0.04
N GLN A 157 10.28 6.83 -0.42
CA GLN A 157 9.55 7.85 -1.18
C GLN A 157 8.83 8.78 -0.20
N LEU A 158 9.34 10.00 0.00
CA LEU A 158 8.80 10.90 1.03
C LEU A 158 8.45 12.28 0.49
N GLY A 159 9.24 12.81 -0.44
CA GLY A 159 9.12 14.13 -1.04
C GLY A 159 8.70 14.11 -2.50
N LEU A 160 8.37 15.29 -3.02
CA LEU A 160 7.89 15.47 -4.39
C LEU A 160 8.92 15.02 -5.42
N ASN A 161 10.22 15.24 -5.16
CA ASN A 161 11.27 14.79 -6.07
C ASN A 161 11.23 13.27 -6.27
N GLN A 162 11.11 12.51 -5.18
CA GLN A 162 11.07 11.05 -5.26
C GLN A 162 9.76 10.55 -5.85
N TYR A 163 8.61 11.12 -5.46
CA TYR A 163 7.31 10.79 -6.07
C TYR A 163 7.30 11.06 -7.59
N GLY A 164 7.92 12.16 -8.05
CA GLY A 164 8.05 12.48 -9.47
C GLY A 164 8.89 11.43 -10.23
N GLY A 165 10.05 11.06 -9.67
CA GLY A 165 10.89 9.99 -10.22
C GLY A 165 10.17 8.64 -10.23
N PHE A 166 9.50 8.28 -9.14
CA PHE A 166 8.76 7.03 -9.00
C PHE A 166 7.61 6.92 -10.00
N LEU A 167 6.83 7.99 -10.16
CA LEU A 167 5.78 8.06 -11.16
C LEU A 167 6.32 7.89 -12.59
N SER A 168 7.51 8.42 -12.88
CA SER A 168 8.17 8.20 -14.18
C SER A 168 8.45 6.70 -14.41
N MET A 169 8.93 5.99 -13.39
CA MET A 169 9.18 4.55 -13.47
C MET A 169 7.91 3.74 -13.64
N ILE A 170 6.84 4.07 -12.91
CA ILE A 170 5.52 3.43 -13.05
C ILE A 170 4.97 3.67 -14.47
N ARG A 171 5.09 4.89 -15.01
CA ARG A 171 4.66 5.23 -16.37
C ARG A 171 5.42 4.43 -17.42
N ALA A 172 6.75 4.34 -17.27
CA ALA A 172 7.58 3.54 -18.15
C ALA A 172 7.17 2.06 -18.09
N TYR A 173 6.88 1.53 -16.90
CA TYR A 173 6.45 0.16 -16.73
C TYR A 173 5.12 -0.12 -17.44
N VAL A 174 4.12 0.72 -17.18
CA VAL A 174 2.79 0.54 -17.78
C VAL A 174 2.84 0.61 -19.31
N LYS A 175 3.68 1.48 -19.87
CA LYS A 175 3.84 1.65 -21.33
C LYS A 175 4.76 0.62 -21.99
N GLY A 176 5.36 -0.30 -21.23
CA GLY A 176 6.32 -1.26 -21.76
C GLY A 176 7.66 -0.64 -22.16
N GLN A 177 8.05 0.46 -21.52
CA GLN A 177 9.30 1.20 -21.75
C GLN A 177 10.29 0.99 -20.59
N TYR A 178 9.87 0.30 -19.54
CA TYR A 178 10.72 -0.01 -18.39
C TYR A 178 11.64 -1.18 -18.71
N THR A 179 12.92 -1.01 -18.37
CA THR A 179 13.94 -2.04 -18.50
C THR A 179 14.54 -2.38 -17.14
N PHE A 180 14.89 -3.65 -16.95
CA PHE A 180 15.61 -4.13 -15.77
C PHE A 180 16.67 -5.14 -16.18
N THR A 181 17.67 -5.31 -15.33
CA THR A 181 18.71 -6.31 -15.53
C THR A 181 18.36 -7.57 -14.75
N GLU A 182 18.23 -8.69 -15.45
CA GLU A 182 18.07 -10.01 -14.84
C GLU A 182 19.15 -10.92 -15.40
N LYS A 183 19.92 -11.59 -14.53
CA LYS A 183 21.01 -12.51 -14.95
C LYS A 183 22.02 -11.89 -15.94
N LYS A 184 22.34 -10.60 -15.77
CA LYS A 184 23.21 -9.78 -16.65
C LYS A 184 22.64 -9.47 -18.04
N GLU A 185 21.37 -9.77 -18.29
CA GLU A 185 20.69 -9.38 -19.52
C GLU A 185 19.70 -8.25 -19.23
N THR A 186 19.66 -7.25 -20.12
CA THR A 186 18.65 -6.20 -20.08
C THR A 186 17.36 -6.72 -20.68
N LYS A 187 16.30 -6.74 -19.88
CA LYS A 187 14.96 -7.13 -20.29
C LYS A 187 14.04 -5.91 -20.30
N THR A 188 13.18 -5.82 -21.29
CA THR A 188 12.12 -4.82 -21.37
C THR A 188 10.81 -5.45 -20.95
N CYS A 189 10.12 -4.82 -20.01
CA CYS A 189 8.78 -5.26 -19.61
C CYS A 189 7.79 -4.98 -20.75
N PRO A 190 6.92 -5.94 -21.12
CA PRO A 190 5.78 -5.65 -22.01
C PRO A 190 4.83 -4.61 -21.39
N SER A 191 4.09 -3.89 -22.23
CA SER A 191 3.06 -2.96 -21.75
C SER A 191 1.93 -3.69 -21.03
N ILE A 192 1.18 -3.00 -20.18
CA ILE A 192 0.01 -3.58 -19.51
C ILE A 192 -1.03 -4.03 -20.54
N GLU A 193 -1.25 -3.25 -21.59
CA GLU A 193 -2.17 -3.59 -22.67
C GLU A 193 -1.76 -4.86 -23.42
N ASP A 194 -0.46 -5.10 -23.61
CA ASP A 194 0.02 -6.34 -24.22
C ASP A 194 -0.13 -7.53 -23.27
N LYS A 195 0.16 -7.34 -21.97
CA LYS A 195 -0.07 -8.37 -20.95
C LYS A 195 -1.55 -8.73 -20.79
N LEU A 196 -2.46 -7.78 -20.99
CA LEU A 196 -3.91 -8.03 -20.98
C LEU A 196 -4.38 -8.85 -22.18
N LYS A 197 -3.66 -8.80 -23.31
CA LYS A 197 -3.91 -9.65 -24.49
C LYS A 197 -3.26 -11.02 -24.36
N ASN A 198 -2.16 -11.12 -23.61
CA ASN A 198 -1.44 -12.37 -23.37
C ASN A 198 -1.00 -12.47 -21.91
N GLU A 199 -1.80 -13.17 -21.10
CA GLU A 199 -1.57 -13.34 -19.66
C GLU A 199 -0.25 -14.04 -19.32
N SER A 200 0.36 -14.80 -20.24
CA SER A 200 1.67 -15.43 -20.00
C SER A 200 2.80 -14.41 -19.76
N LEU A 201 2.58 -13.15 -20.13
CA LEU A 201 3.51 -12.03 -19.92
C LEU A 201 3.30 -11.30 -18.58
N SER A 202 2.30 -11.70 -17.80
CA SER A 202 1.91 -11.03 -16.54
C SER A 202 2.74 -11.47 -15.33
N ARG A 203 2.64 -10.69 -14.23
CA ARG A 203 3.09 -11.01 -12.86
C ARG A 203 4.57 -10.81 -12.58
N ILE A 204 5.09 -9.65 -12.98
CA ILE A 204 6.50 -9.29 -12.75
C ILE A 204 6.62 -8.21 -11.66
N SER A 205 5.62 -7.34 -11.51
CA SER A 205 5.64 -6.21 -10.56
C SER A 205 4.36 -6.10 -9.75
N TRP A 206 4.41 -5.40 -8.60
CA TRP A 206 3.21 -4.99 -7.88
C TRP A 206 2.23 -4.18 -8.75
N ILE A 207 2.73 -3.47 -9.76
CA ILE A 207 1.90 -2.69 -10.70
C ILE A 207 0.92 -3.62 -11.43
N ASP A 208 1.35 -4.83 -11.80
CA ASP A 208 0.50 -5.83 -12.45
C ASP A 208 -0.68 -6.21 -11.54
N LEU A 209 -0.53 -6.20 -10.22
CA LEU A 209 -1.59 -6.61 -9.30
C LEU A 209 -2.84 -5.73 -9.44
N PHE A 210 -2.67 -4.44 -9.77
CA PHE A 210 -3.80 -3.54 -10.04
C PHE A 210 -4.57 -3.91 -11.31
N PHE A 211 -4.02 -4.71 -12.22
CA PHE A 211 -4.64 -5.10 -13.49
C PHE A 211 -5.10 -6.56 -13.53
N PHE A 212 -4.48 -7.44 -12.73
CA PHE A 212 -4.68 -8.88 -12.82
C PHE A 212 -5.20 -9.54 -11.52
N THR A 213 -5.34 -8.79 -10.42
CA THR A 213 -5.83 -9.33 -9.13
C THR A 213 -6.94 -8.46 -8.56
N ASP A 214 -7.85 -9.05 -7.78
CA ASP A 214 -8.78 -8.23 -7.00
C ASP A 214 -8.00 -7.51 -5.90
N VAL A 215 -8.06 -6.18 -5.85
CA VAL A 215 -7.31 -5.37 -4.86
C VAL A 215 -8.26 -4.81 -3.82
N TYR A 216 -8.02 -5.14 -2.55
CA TYR A 216 -8.72 -4.58 -1.40
C TYR A 216 -7.84 -3.53 -0.73
N ILE A 217 -8.26 -2.26 -0.78
CA ILE A 217 -7.53 -1.12 -0.23
C ILE A 217 -8.14 -0.80 1.14
N ALA A 218 -7.33 -0.82 2.19
CA ALA A 218 -7.76 -0.53 3.57
C ALA A 218 -6.69 0.23 4.36
N GLY A 219 -7.11 1.03 5.34
CA GLY A 219 -6.19 1.78 6.20
C GLY A 219 -5.52 2.98 5.51
N PHE A 220 -6.06 3.41 4.36
CA PHE A 220 -5.63 4.62 3.66
C PHE A 220 -6.65 5.74 3.86
N SER A 221 -6.17 6.97 4.01
CA SER A 221 -6.99 8.17 3.82
C SER A 221 -7.17 8.54 2.34
N MET A 222 -6.39 7.91 1.45
CA MET A 222 -6.37 8.21 0.01
C MET A 222 -6.16 9.70 -0.28
N SER A 223 -5.23 10.34 0.44
CA SER A 223 -4.79 11.71 0.13
C SER A 223 -4.37 11.84 -1.34
N TYR A 224 -4.68 12.97 -1.98
CA TYR A 224 -4.22 13.27 -3.34
C TYR A 224 -2.69 13.39 -3.47
N SER A 225 -1.96 13.40 -2.35
CA SER A 225 -0.51 13.28 -2.33
C SER A 225 0.01 11.91 -2.81
N GLU A 226 -0.81 10.85 -2.73
CA GLU A 226 -0.47 9.50 -3.23
C GLU A 226 -0.63 9.43 -4.76
N ILE A 227 0.07 10.34 -5.45
CA ILE A 227 -0.11 10.64 -6.88
C ILE A 227 0.13 9.43 -7.77
N ASP A 228 1.04 8.55 -7.37
CA ASP A 228 1.36 7.29 -8.03
C ASP A 228 0.15 6.34 -8.05
N ILE A 229 -0.56 6.20 -6.92
CA ILE A 229 -1.76 5.37 -6.81
C ILE A 229 -2.92 5.98 -7.59
N TRP A 230 -3.15 7.29 -7.44
CA TRP A 230 -4.18 8.01 -8.20
C TRP A 230 -3.95 7.93 -9.70
N TRP A 231 -2.70 8.07 -10.13
CA TRP A 231 -2.33 7.93 -11.53
C TRP A 231 -2.59 6.52 -12.05
N LEU A 232 -2.25 5.49 -11.26
CA LEU A 232 -2.44 4.10 -11.65
C LEU A 232 -3.93 3.75 -11.80
N LEU A 233 -4.77 4.16 -10.85
CA LEU A 233 -6.24 4.01 -10.93
C LEU A 233 -6.82 4.76 -12.13
N THR A 234 -6.34 5.98 -12.39
CA THR A 234 -6.74 6.75 -13.57
C THR A 234 -6.35 6.06 -14.87
N ARG A 235 -5.13 5.51 -14.93
CA ARG A 235 -4.65 4.78 -16.10
C ARG A 235 -5.47 3.51 -16.33
N ARG A 236 -5.78 2.79 -15.25
CA ARG A 236 -6.67 1.62 -15.27
C ARG A 236 -8.04 1.94 -15.87
N SER A 237 -8.71 2.97 -15.37
CA SER A 237 -10.00 3.43 -15.91
C SER A 237 -9.92 3.80 -17.40
N ARG A 238 -8.85 4.48 -17.82
CA ARG A 238 -8.63 4.84 -19.24
C ARG A 238 -8.40 3.62 -20.17
N ILE A 239 -7.83 2.54 -19.65
CA ILE A 239 -7.66 1.30 -20.41
C ILE A 239 -9.04 0.65 -20.66
N GLU A 240 -9.94 0.70 -19.68
CA GLU A 240 -11.32 0.21 -19.86
C GLU A 240 -12.09 1.02 -20.91
N PHE A 241 -11.89 2.34 -20.97
CA PHE A 241 -12.46 3.18 -22.04
C PHE A 241 -11.90 2.88 -23.43
N SER A 242 -10.73 2.25 -23.51
CA SER A 242 -10.12 1.80 -24.77
C SER A 242 -10.66 0.43 -25.23
N ASN A 243 -11.82 0.01 -24.73
CA ASN A 243 -12.50 -1.27 -25.00
C ASN A 243 -11.71 -2.52 -24.53
N ILE A 244 -10.78 -2.38 -23.59
CA ILE A 244 -10.13 -3.53 -22.94
C ILE A 244 -10.84 -3.77 -21.61
N LYS A 245 -11.67 -4.82 -21.54
CA LYS A 245 -12.40 -5.15 -20.32
C LYS A 245 -11.46 -5.75 -19.26
N LEU A 246 -11.34 -5.09 -18.12
CA LEU A 246 -10.61 -5.62 -16.98
C LEU A 246 -11.52 -6.55 -16.18
N GLN A 247 -11.03 -7.75 -15.84
CA GLN A 247 -11.83 -8.76 -15.16
C GLN A 247 -11.80 -8.63 -13.64
N ASN A 248 -10.74 -8.03 -13.09
CA ASN A 248 -10.53 -7.86 -11.66
C ASN A 248 -11.27 -6.62 -11.12
N LYS A 249 -11.49 -6.59 -9.80
CA LYS A 249 -12.16 -5.52 -9.07
C LYS A 249 -11.16 -4.77 -8.16
N ILE A 250 -11.34 -3.47 -8.02
CA ILE A 250 -10.67 -2.68 -6.97
C ILE A 250 -11.73 -2.26 -5.96
N ILE A 251 -11.50 -2.56 -4.68
CA ILE A 251 -12.43 -2.29 -3.58
C ILE A 251 -11.71 -1.42 -2.55
N TYR A 252 -12.27 -0.26 -2.22
CA TYR A 252 -11.81 0.59 -1.14
C TYR A 252 -12.72 0.43 0.08
N ILE A 253 -12.14 0.00 1.21
CA ILE A 253 -12.86 -0.29 2.45
C ILE A 253 -12.75 0.92 3.37
N ILE A 254 -13.91 1.49 3.70
CA ILE A 254 -14.02 2.64 4.60
C ILE A 254 -14.85 2.29 5.84
N SER A 255 -14.36 2.74 7.00
CA SER A 255 -15.07 2.60 8.26
C SER A 255 -15.94 3.82 8.52
N LYS A 256 -17.26 3.62 8.67
CA LYS A 256 -18.21 4.69 8.98
C LYS A 256 -18.53 4.70 10.48
N LYS A 257 -18.52 5.88 11.12
CA LYS A 257 -19.07 6.04 12.47
C LYS A 257 -20.56 5.69 12.47
N ASN A 258 -21.06 5.08 13.55
CA ASN A 258 -22.49 4.88 13.73
C ASN A 258 -23.20 6.24 13.82
N ASN A 259 -24.29 6.43 13.07
CA ASN A 259 -25.04 7.68 12.92
C ASN A 259 -25.80 8.13 14.20
N ASN A 260 -25.30 7.88 15.41
CA ASN A 260 -25.95 8.36 16.63
C ASN A 260 -25.36 9.69 17.15
N ASP A 261 -24.34 10.25 16.50
CA ASP A 261 -23.78 11.57 16.78
C ASP A 261 -23.82 12.43 15.51
N ASP A 262 -25.00 12.96 15.17
CA ASP A 262 -25.23 13.89 14.06
C ASP A 262 -24.80 15.35 14.36
N SER A 263 -23.99 15.59 15.39
CA SER A 263 -23.78 16.95 15.92
C SER A 263 -22.52 17.68 15.49
N VAL A 264 -21.70 17.17 14.56
CA VAL A 264 -20.55 17.94 14.04
C VAL A 264 -20.39 17.73 12.53
N LYS A 265 -20.70 18.77 11.74
CA LYS A 265 -20.23 18.88 10.35
C LYS A 265 -18.72 19.15 10.40
N ASP A 266 -17.92 18.10 10.46
CA ASP A 266 -16.47 18.19 10.35
C ASP A 266 -16.11 18.45 8.87
N ASN A 267 -15.24 19.43 8.60
CA ASN A 267 -14.65 19.65 7.26
C ASN A 267 -13.96 18.38 6.69
N LYS A 268 -13.65 17.42 7.57
CA LYS A 268 -13.10 16.10 7.22
C LYS A 268 -14.11 15.23 6.45
N ASP A 269 -15.41 15.38 6.70
CA ASP A 269 -16.47 14.64 5.99
C ASP A 269 -16.57 15.05 4.52
N ASP A 270 -16.25 16.30 4.17
CA ASP A 270 -16.31 16.78 2.79
C ASP A 270 -15.07 16.37 1.98
N ASP A 271 -13.88 16.37 2.61
CA ASP A 271 -12.66 15.78 2.03
C ASP A 271 -12.87 14.28 1.77
N ASP A 272 -13.41 13.53 2.73
CA ASP A 272 -13.69 12.09 2.59
C ASP A 272 -14.75 11.81 1.50
N LYS A 273 -15.79 12.65 1.38
CA LYS A 273 -16.79 12.55 0.28
C LYS A 273 -16.15 12.82 -1.09
N SER A 274 -15.25 13.79 -1.18
CA SER A 274 -14.58 14.13 -2.44
C SER A 274 -13.67 13.00 -2.93
N VAL A 275 -12.93 12.37 -2.01
CA VAL A 275 -12.10 11.20 -2.28
C VAL A 275 -12.95 10.02 -2.73
N VAL A 276 -14.04 9.71 -2.00
CA VAL A 276 -14.97 8.62 -2.36
C VAL A 276 -15.54 8.83 -3.76
N ARG A 277 -16.04 10.04 -4.06
CA ARG A 277 -16.57 10.37 -5.39
C ARG A 277 -15.52 10.21 -6.49
N ALA A 278 -14.28 10.66 -6.24
CA ALA A 278 -13.20 10.51 -7.19
C ALA A 278 -12.87 9.03 -7.44
N LEU A 279 -12.77 8.21 -6.39
CA LEU A 279 -12.53 6.76 -6.51
C LEU A 279 -13.64 6.05 -7.29
N GLU A 280 -14.91 6.34 -6.98
CA GLU A 280 -16.06 5.78 -7.72
C GLU A 280 -16.00 6.13 -9.21
N SER A 281 -15.62 7.38 -9.55
CA SER A 281 -15.47 7.81 -10.95
C SER A 281 -14.36 7.06 -11.71
N LEU A 282 -13.39 6.49 -10.99
CA LEU A 282 -12.31 5.68 -11.52
C LEU A 282 -12.62 4.17 -11.50
N GLY A 283 -13.86 3.78 -11.22
CA GLY A 283 -14.30 2.38 -11.21
C GLY A 283 -13.94 1.61 -9.93
N VAL A 284 -13.52 2.30 -8.87
CA VAL A 284 -13.25 1.68 -7.56
C VAL A 284 -14.58 1.48 -6.83
N LYS A 285 -14.83 0.26 -6.36
CA LYS A 285 -16.00 -0.06 -5.53
C LYS A 285 -15.76 0.36 -4.09
N ILE A 286 -16.76 0.95 -3.47
CA ILE A 286 -16.66 1.43 -2.09
C ILE A 286 -17.40 0.47 -1.18
N GLU A 287 -16.71 -0.08 -0.18
CA GLU A 287 -17.32 -0.92 0.85
C GLU A 287 -17.32 -0.20 2.18
N LYS A 288 -18.52 -0.02 2.73
CA LYS A 288 -18.73 0.65 4.02
C LYS A 288 -18.92 -0.38 5.11
N VAL A 289 -18.06 -0.30 6.12
CA VAL A 289 -18.13 -1.15 7.32
C VAL A 289 -18.37 -0.30 8.55
N ILE A 290 -19.08 -0.87 9.52
CA ILE A 290 -19.34 -0.20 10.78
C ILE A 290 -18.01 -0.05 11.50
N ARG A 291 -17.67 1.17 11.93
CA ARG A 291 -16.45 1.41 12.69
C ARG A 291 -16.58 0.77 14.06
N THR A 292 -15.87 -0.33 14.26
CA THR A 292 -15.59 -0.93 15.57
C THR A 292 -14.16 -0.61 16.00
N ASP A 293 -13.84 -0.87 17.27
CA ASP A 293 -12.46 -0.72 17.78
C ASP A 293 -11.47 -1.68 17.09
N ASP A 294 -11.97 -2.78 16.51
CA ASP A 294 -11.15 -3.75 15.77
C ASP A 294 -11.17 -3.45 14.25
N PHE A 295 -10.17 -2.69 13.80
CA PHE A 295 -9.96 -2.39 12.38
C PHE A 295 -9.89 -3.64 11.50
N LEU A 296 -9.22 -4.70 11.96
CA LEU A 296 -9.03 -5.92 11.18
C LEU A 296 -10.35 -6.66 10.99
N LYS A 297 -11.17 -6.74 12.03
CA LYS A 297 -12.52 -7.32 11.94
C LYS A 297 -13.34 -6.64 10.85
N ASN A 298 -13.38 -5.31 10.86
CA ASN A 298 -14.15 -4.53 9.86
C ASN A 298 -13.64 -4.81 8.44
N MET A 299 -12.32 -4.84 8.25
CA MET A 299 -11.69 -5.17 6.97
C MET A 299 -12.04 -6.59 6.49
N TRP A 300 -12.05 -7.57 7.39
CA TRP A 300 -12.37 -8.96 7.06
C TRP A 300 -13.83 -9.20 6.75
N GLU A 301 -14.75 -8.49 7.42
CA GLU A 301 -16.16 -8.51 7.09
C GLU A 301 -16.39 -8.01 5.65
N ALA A 302 -15.76 -6.91 5.26
CA ALA A 302 -15.80 -6.39 3.89
C ALA A 302 -15.28 -7.42 2.87
N ILE A 303 -14.09 -7.97 3.09
CA ILE A 303 -13.47 -8.95 2.18
C ILE A 303 -14.33 -10.23 2.05
N THR A 304 -14.99 -10.64 3.14
CA THR A 304 -15.88 -11.80 3.15
C THR A 304 -17.11 -11.58 2.29
N ARG A 305 -17.74 -10.40 2.34
CA ARG A 305 -18.91 -10.07 1.51
C ARG A 305 -18.59 -10.15 0.02
N PHE A 306 -17.46 -9.59 -0.41
CA PHE A 306 -17.04 -9.60 -1.83
C PHE A 306 -16.54 -10.96 -2.33
N SER A 307 -16.05 -11.82 -1.43
CA SER A 307 -15.63 -13.16 -1.81
C SER A 307 -16.80 -14.09 -2.16
N HIS A 308 -18.04 -13.73 -1.80
CA HIS A 308 -19.26 -14.47 -2.11
C HIS A 308 -20.11 -13.83 -3.23
N SER A 309 -19.60 -12.78 -3.89
CA SER A 309 -20.28 -11.98 -4.93
C SER A 309 -19.58 -11.99 -6.29
#